data_AF-A0A6A3BP21-F1
#
_entry.id   AF-A0A6A3BP21-F1
#
_cell.length_a   1.000
_cell.length_b   1.000
_cell.length_c   1.000
_cell.angle_alpha   90.00
_cell.angle_beta   90.00
_cell.angle_gamma   90.00
#
_symmetry.space_group_name_H-M   'P 1'
#
loop_
_entity.id
_entity.type
_entity.pdbx_description
1 polymer ?
#
loop_
_entity_poly.entity_id
_entity_poly.type
_entity_poly.pdbx_seq_one_letter_code
_entity_poly.pdbx_strand_id
1 'polypeptide(L)'
;MFVWFKCGKRKILELWTKKSFRCDCGNSKFGEFSCKLFPNKDAENIENSYNHNFKGVYCTCNRPYPHPDRQEQEEMIQCCMCEDWFHEEHICQSSPDEVPRDEEGDPQYEDFICKACSAVCSFLTLYSKTICAVGGQPVAPVTTSKDKSVVEDIPPIDDGAGKLENGVYPDSSQKDNVGAISDVKKFVIGESSQNDGISSSPGSMASTPATCIVGVDWMAASVDLGSKPLFLSKNWRGALCICGKCLDMYKEKQMSNLLDEEDSIAEYEKNAKQKREEKLPRREGAQLNFFNNLGHIEKMEILNGIADFTEEFRSFLGSVDPSTAKTEADVNQIFENLKNKRRRV
;
A
#
# COMPACT_ATOMS: atom_id res chain seq x y z
N MET A 1 5.35 2.04 -0.83
CA MET A 1 6.55 2.20 -1.71
C MET A 1 6.34 1.27 -2.87
N PHE A 2 6.09 1.75 -4.10
CA PHE A 2 5.94 0.84 -5.25
C PHE A 2 7.28 0.14 -5.49
N VAL A 3 7.30 -1.17 -5.29
CA VAL A 3 8.51 -1.95 -5.54
C VAL A 3 8.57 -2.28 -7.02
N TRP A 4 9.60 -1.77 -7.68
CA TRP A 4 9.90 -2.11 -9.06
C TRP A 4 11.02 -3.15 -9.06
N PHE A 5 10.73 -4.36 -9.52
CA PHE A 5 11.74 -5.41 -9.64
C PHE A 5 12.22 -5.52 -11.08
N LYS A 6 13.54 -5.58 -11.26
CA LYS A 6 14.17 -5.79 -12.56
C LYS A 6 14.59 -7.25 -12.68
N CYS A 7 13.82 -8.02 -13.45
CA CYS A 7 14.21 -9.37 -13.85
C CYS A 7 14.97 -9.29 -15.19
N GLY A 8 16.26 -9.64 -15.20
CA GLY A 8 17.07 -9.76 -16.41
C GLY A 8 17.18 -8.49 -17.28
N LYS A 9 17.30 -8.66 -18.60
CA LYS A 9 17.45 -7.57 -19.58
C LYS A 9 16.09 -6.91 -19.88
N ARG A 10 15.65 -6.02 -18.98
CA ARG A 10 14.75 -4.86 -19.22
C ARG A 10 13.24 -4.99 -18.91
N LYS A 11 12.76 -6.01 -18.18
CA LYS A 11 11.34 -5.99 -17.73
C LYS A 11 11.21 -5.34 -16.35
N ILE A 12 10.43 -4.26 -16.29
CA ILE A 12 10.04 -3.60 -15.06
C ILE A 12 8.71 -4.23 -14.63
N LEU A 13 8.67 -4.76 -13.42
CA LEU A 13 7.45 -5.30 -12.80
C LEU A 13 7.03 -4.38 -11.67
N GLU A 14 5.78 -3.95 -11.70
CA GLU A 14 5.13 -3.30 -10.56
C GLU A 14 4.71 -4.37 -9.55
N LEU A 15 5.17 -4.25 -8.31
CA LEU A 15 4.87 -5.22 -7.23
C LEU A 15 4.03 -4.60 -6.12
N TRP A 16 3.56 -3.35 -6.32
CA TRP A 16 2.83 -2.56 -5.32
C TRP A 16 3.57 -2.50 -3.98
N THR A 17 2.83 -2.30 -2.89
CA THR A 17 3.37 -2.21 -1.54
C THR A 17 3.82 -3.59 -1.06
N LYS A 18 5.06 -3.66 -0.59
CA LYS A 18 5.63 -4.81 0.12
C LYS A 18 6.24 -4.30 1.41
N LYS A 19 5.81 -4.84 2.54
CA LYS A 19 6.27 -4.53 3.89
C LYS A 19 7.69 -5.00 4.07
N SER A 20 8.48 -4.21 4.78
CA SER A 20 9.92 -4.46 5.05
C SER A 20 10.82 -4.71 3.83
N PHE A 21 10.32 -4.62 2.60
CA PHE A 21 11.12 -4.87 1.40
C PHE A 21 12.08 -3.72 1.13
N ARG A 22 13.34 -4.05 0.86
CA ARG A 22 14.41 -3.10 0.53
C ARG A 22 15.00 -3.42 -0.83
N CYS A 23 15.35 -2.37 -1.58
CA CYS A 23 15.94 -2.54 -2.91
C CYS A 23 17.34 -3.17 -2.83
N ASP A 24 17.53 -4.31 -3.49
CA ASP A 24 18.84 -4.99 -3.60
C ASP A 24 19.80 -4.36 -4.61
N CYS A 25 19.35 -3.42 -5.45
CA CYS A 25 20.16 -2.86 -6.54
C CYS A 25 21.54 -2.44 -6.01
N GLY A 26 22.61 -3.07 -6.51
CA GLY A 26 23.99 -2.75 -6.14
C GLY A 26 24.44 -3.19 -4.75
N ASN A 27 23.74 -4.12 -4.10
CA ASN A 27 24.27 -4.86 -2.95
C ASN A 27 25.08 -6.09 -3.41
N SER A 28 25.46 -6.99 -2.49
CA SER A 28 26.33 -8.14 -2.80
C SER A 28 25.77 -9.06 -3.89
N LYS A 29 24.44 -9.11 -4.08
CA LYS A 29 23.77 -9.91 -5.12
C LYS A 29 24.07 -9.43 -6.54
N PHE A 30 24.63 -8.23 -6.69
CA PHE A 30 24.93 -7.60 -7.98
C PHE A 30 26.44 -7.54 -8.30
N GLY A 31 27.27 -8.26 -7.54
CA GLY A 31 28.71 -8.35 -7.79
C GLY A 31 29.38 -6.97 -7.70
N GLU A 32 30.08 -6.57 -8.76
CA GLU A 32 30.79 -5.28 -8.82
C GLU A 32 29.89 -4.08 -9.14
N PHE A 33 28.62 -4.29 -9.47
CA PHE A 33 27.72 -3.19 -9.81
C PHE A 33 27.34 -2.39 -8.56
N SER A 34 27.49 -1.06 -8.62
CA SER A 34 27.12 -0.14 -7.54
C SER A 34 25.91 0.74 -7.89
N CYS A 35 25.03 0.94 -6.91
CA CYS A 35 23.82 1.74 -7.09
C CYS A 35 24.12 3.24 -7.05
N LYS A 36 23.83 3.96 -8.14
CA LYS A 36 23.99 5.43 -8.20
C LYS A 36 22.91 6.21 -7.45
N LEU A 37 21.76 5.59 -7.18
CA LEU A 37 20.63 6.25 -6.49
C LEU A 37 20.72 6.12 -4.97
N PHE A 38 21.26 5.01 -4.49
CA PHE A 38 21.38 4.73 -3.07
C PHE A 38 22.65 3.88 -2.82
N PRO A 39 23.82 4.51 -2.65
CA PRO A 39 25.09 3.79 -2.59
C PRO A 39 25.32 3.09 -1.24
N ASN A 40 24.77 3.62 -0.15
CA ASN A 40 24.97 3.08 1.19
C ASN A 40 23.88 2.05 1.51
N LYS A 41 24.19 0.77 1.31
CA LYS A 41 23.25 -0.34 1.53
C LYS A 41 23.85 -1.37 2.47
N ASP A 42 22.97 -2.11 3.13
CA ASP A 42 23.33 -3.38 3.74
C ASP A 42 23.86 -4.33 2.64
N ALA A 43 24.85 -5.16 2.98
CA ALA A 43 25.42 -6.11 2.03
C ALA A 43 24.34 -7.04 1.46
N GLU A 44 23.43 -7.48 2.32
CA GLU A 44 22.26 -8.30 1.98
C GLU A 44 21.03 -7.82 2.77
N ASN A 45 19.87 -7.84 2.12
CA ASN A 45 18.59 -7.58 2.76
C ASN A 45 17.97 -8.90 3.21
N ILE A 46 18.33 -9.36 4.41
CA ILE A 46 17.88 -10.66 4.96
C ILE A 46 16.37 -10.72 5.23
N GLU A 47 15.72 -9.56 5.39
CA GLU A 47 14.28 -9.42 5.61
C GLU A 47 13.47 -9.51 4.31
N ASN A 48 14.11 -9.45 3.14
CA ASN A 48 13.38 -9.51 1.88
C ASN A 48 12.84 -10.92 1.61
N SER A 49 11.53 -11.00 1.37
CA SER A 49 10.87 -12.21 0.87
C SER A 49 10.52 -12.07 -0.61
N TYR A 50 10.87 -13.08 -1.42
CA TYR A 50 10.60 -13.10 -2.86
C TYR A 50 9.61 -14.21 -3.20
N ASN A 51 8.33 -13.84 -3.28
CA ASN A 51 7.31 -14.73 -3.79
C ASN A 51 7.28 -14.73 -5.34
N HIS A 52 6.32 -15.43 -5.93
CA HIS A 52 6.18 -15.53 -7.39
C HIS A 52 5.77 -14.22 -8.10
N ASN A 53 5.32 -13.19 -7.36
CA ASN A 53 5.07 -11.85 -7.93
C ASN A 53 6.35 -11.25 -8.53
N PHE A 54 7.51 -11.55 -7.94
CA PHE A 54 8.81 -11.11 -8.46
C PHE A 54 9.17 -11.76 -9.81
N LYS A 55 8.41 -12.77 -10.24
CA LYS A 55 8.48 -13.40 -11.58
C LYS A 55 7.38 -12.89 -12.51
N GLY A 56 6.54 -11.96 -12.06
CA GLY A 56 5.44 -11.37 -12.82
C GLY A 56 4.22 -12.28 -12.94
N VAL A 57 4.04 -13.21 -12.00
CA VAL A 57 2.85 -14.08 -11.90
C VAL A 57 2.22 -13.94 -10.52
N TYR A 58 0.90 -14.12 -10.46
CA TYR A 58 0.08 -13.76 -9.31
C TYR A 58 -1.01 -14.79 -9.07
N CYS A 59 -1.56 -14.79 -7.85
CA CYS A 59 -2.66 -15.63 -7.40
C CYS A 59 -2.33 -17.14 -7.46
N THR A 60 -3.22 -17.98 -6.94
CA THR A 60 -3.10 -19.44 -7.03
C THR A 60 -3.09 -19.96 -8.46
N CYS A 61 -3.57 -19.17 -9.43
CA CYS A 61 -3.58 -19.51 -10.85
C CYS A 61 -2.24 -19.29 -11.56
N ASN A 62 -1.26 -18.64 -10.93
CA ASN A 62 0.06 -18.33 -11.50
C ASN A 62 0.01 -17.63 -12.86
N ARG A 63 -0.99 -16.76 -13.06
CA ARG A 63 -1.14 -16.01 -14.32
C ARG A 63 -0.43 -14.66 -14.23
N PRO A 64 0.08 -14.13 -15.36
CA PRO A 64 0.64 -12.79 -15.37
C PRO A 64 -0.44 -11.73 -15.23
N TYR A 65 -0.03 -10.56 -14.74
CA TYR A 65 -0.87 -9.36 -14.69
C TYR A 65 -0.18 -8.21 -15.44
N PRO A 66 -0.90 -7.47 -16.30
CA PRO A 66 -2.28 -7.73 -16.75
C PRO A 66 -2.39 -9.03 -17.57
N HIS A 67 -3.57 -9.66 -17.55
CA HIS A 67 -3.80 -10.90 -18.28
C HIS A 67 -3.83 -10.63 -19.81
N PRO A 68 -3.03 -11.31 -20.65
CA PRO A 68 -2.93 -11.02 -22.09
C PRO A 68 -4.28 -11.09 -22.82
N ASP A 69 -5.14 -12.01 -22.40
CA ASP A 69 -6.40 -12.30 -23.07
C ASP A 69 -7.62 -11.57 -22.47
N ARG A 70 -7.45 -10.75 -21.43
CA ARG A 70 -8.57 -10.00 -20.82
C ARG A 70 -8.54 -8.55 -21.31
N GLN A 71 -9.67 -8.06 -21.81
CA GLN A 71 -9.80 -6.67 -22.30
C GLN A 71 -9.86 -5.67 -21.13
N GLU A 72 -10.41 -6.10 -20.00
CA GLU A 72 -10.53 -5.28 -18.78
C GLU A 72 -9.61 -5.81 -17.69
N GLN A 73 -9.01 -4.89 -16.95
CA GLN A 73 -8.15 -5.21 -15.83
C GLN A 73 -9.03 -5.50 -14.61
N GLU A 74 -8.89 -6.69 -14.06
CA GLU A 74 -9.57 -7.04 -12.81
C GLU A 74 -8.85 -6.45 -11.61
N GLU A 75 -9.65 -6.05 -10.63
CA GLU A 75 -9.17 -5.73 -9.29
C GLU A 75 -8.63 -7.00 -8.63
N MET A 76 -7.46 -6.88 -8.00
CA MET A 76 -6.85 -7.96 -7.23
C MET A 76 -6.71 -7.52 -5.78
N ILE A 77 -6.80 -8.46 -4.85
CA ILE A 77 -6.72 -8.19 -3.42
C ILE A 77 -5.41 -8.76 -2.87
N GLN A 78 -4.65 -7.94 -2.13
CA GLN A 78 -3.37 -8.33 -1.55
C GLN A 78 -3.56 -9.00 -0.18
N CYS A 79 -2.95 -10.17 0.02
CA CYS A 79 -2.90 -10.83 1.32
C CYS A 79 -1.88 -10.13 2.24
N CYS A 80 -2.28 -9.68 3.43
CA CYS A 80 -1.39 -8.98 4.36
C CYS A 80 -0.31 -9.87 5.02
N MET A 81 -0.40 -11.20 4.84
CA MET A 81 0.52 -12.19 5.39
C MET A 81 1.62 -12.61 4.41
N CYS A 82 1.25 -13.08 3.22
CA CYS A 82 2.20 -13.53 2.19
C CYS A 82 2.49 -12.48 1.12
N GLU A 83 1.78 -11.34 1.19
CA GLU A 83 1.87 -10.19 0.29
C GLU A 83 1.56 -10.52 -1.17
N ASP A 84 1.06 -11.72 -1.46
CA ASP A 84 0.62 -12.14 -2.79
C ASP A 84 -0.73 -11.50 -3.15
N TRP A 85 -0.98 -11.34 -4.44
CA TRP A 85 -2.18 -10.74 -5.01
C TRP A 85 -3.11 -11.82 -5.54
N PHE A 86 -4.40 -11.73 -5.23
CA PHE A 86 -5.39 -12.73 -5.59
C PHE A 86 -6.53 -12.13 -6.42
N HIS A 87 -6.95 -12.84 -7.46
CA HIS A 87 -8.16 -12.51 -8.20
C HIS A 87 -9.38 -12.76 -7.32
N GLU A 88 -10.34 -11.86 -7.32
CA GLU A 88 -11.61 -11.98 -6.58
C GLU A 88 -12.31 -13.32 -6.87
N GLU A 89 -12.38 -13.72 -8.15
CA GLU A 89 -12.94 -15.00 -8.59
C GLU A 89 -12.34 -16.22 -7.84
N HIS A 90 -11.03 -16.23 -7.62
CA HIS A 90 -10.33 -17.35 -6.96
C HIS A 90 -10.42 -17.28 -5.42
N ILE A 91 -10.73 -16.10 -4.88
CA ILE A 91 -11.05 -15.94 -3.46
C ILE A 91 -12.44 -16.53 -3.19
N CYS A 92 -13.45 -16.15 -3.99
CA CYS A 92 -14.83 -16.61 -3.86
C CYS A 92 -15.02 -18.10 -4.23
N GLN A 93 -14.18 -18.67 -5.10
CA GLN A 93 -14.17 -20.13 -5.28
C GLN A 93 -13.76 -20.88 -4.00
N SER A 94 -13.04 -20.22 -3.10
CA SER A 94 -12.62 -20.77 -1.81
C SER A 94 -13.63 -20.53 -0.67
N SER A 95 -14.63 -19.68 -0.87
CA SER A 95 -15.70 -19.37 0.10
C SER A 95 -16.95 -18.83 -0.62
N PRO A 96 -18.16 -19.35 -0.33
CA PRO A 96 -19.40 -18.83 -0.93
C PRO A 96 -19.76 -17.40 -0.49
N ASP A 97 -19.04 -16.85 0.50
CA ASP A 97 -19.18 -15.47 0.95
C ASP A 97 -18.46 -14.55 -0.06
N GLU A 98 -19.20 -13.61 -0.66
CA GLU A 98 -18.65 -12.57 -1.53
C GLU A 98 -17.69 -11.65 -0.75
N VAL A 99 -16.78 -10.99 -1.47
CA VAL A 99 -15.91 -9.97 -0.88
C VAL A 99 -16.78 -8.91 -0.20
N PRO A 100 -16.63 -8.64 1.12
CA PRO A 100 -17.51 -7.71 1.82
C PRO A 100 -17.38 -6.28 1.27
N ARG A 101 -18.46 -5.77 0.69
CA ARG A 101 -18.59 -4.43 0.13
C ARG A 101 -19.88 -3.76 0.63
N ASP A 102 -19.91 -2.44 0.70
CA ASP A 102 -21.13 -1.68 1.02
C ASP A 102 -22.01 -1.45 -0.22
N GLU A 103 -23.07 -0.64 -0.07
CA GLU A 103 -24.03 -0.37 -1.14
C GLU A 103 -23.40 0.41 -2.31
N GLU A 104 -22.33 1.15 -2.03
CA GLU A 104 -21.54 1.91 -3.00
C GLU A 104 -20.46 1.05 -3.69
N GLY A 105 -20.23 -0.17 -3.21
CA GLY A 105 -19.21 -1.09 -3.71
C GLY A 105 -17.85 -0.94 -3.04
N ASP A 106 -17.75 -0.10 -2.00
CA ASP A 106 -16.51 0.13 -1.27
C ASP A 106 -16.21 -1.04 -0.31
N PRO A 107 -14.93 -1.44 -0.15
CA PRO A 107 -14.53 -2.50 0.76
C PRO A 107 -14.91 -2.22 2.23
N GLN A 108 -15.62 -3.17 2.86
CA GLN A 108 -15.96 -3.10 4.30
C GLN A 108 -14.89 -3.73 5.22
N TYR A 109 -13.73 -4.05 4.67
CA TYR A 109 -12.61 -4.65 5.37
C TYR A 109 -11.35 -3.77 5.23
N GLU A 110 -10.41 -3.95 6.15
CA GLU A 110 -9.12 -3.26 6.15
C GLU A 110 -8.00 -4.14 5.60
N ASP A 111 -7.96 -5.42 6.00
CA ASP A 111 -6.94 -6.37 5.57
C ASP A 111 -7.56 -7.68 5.08
N PHE A 112 -6.83 -8.38 4.22
CA PHE A 112 -7.21 -9.69 3.69
C PHE A 112 -6.14 -10.75 4.04
N ILE A 113 -6.58 -11.93 4.47
CA ILE A 113 -5.73 -13.12 4.63
C ILE A 113 -6.23 -14.22 3.71
N CYS A 114 -5.37 -14.68 2.80
CA CYS A 114 -5.71 -15.75 1.87
C CYS A 114 -5.90 -17.10 2.60
N LYS A 115 -6.59 -18.05 1.94
CA LYS A 115 -6.84 -19.40 2.46
C LYS A 115 -5.59 -20.13 2.98
N ALA A 116 -4.47 -20.03 2.25
CA ALA A 116 -3.23 -20.69 2.67
C ALA A 116 -2.66 -20.08 3.95
N CYS A 117 -2.69 -18.74 4.06
CA CYS A 117 -2.21 -18.04 5.24
C CYS A 117 -3.14 -18.23 6.44
N SER A 118 -4.47 -18.30 6.23
CA SER A 118 -5.42 -18.54 7.32
C SER A 118 -5.25 -19.90 7.98
N ALA A 119 -4.78 -20.91 7.24
CA ALA A 119 -4.38 -22.19 7.81
C ALA A 119 -3.16 -22.05 8.75
N VAL A 120 -2.20 -21.19 8.41
CA VAL A 120 -1.00 -20.92 9.22
C VAL A 120 -1.35 -20.12 10.48
N CYS A 121 -2.23 -19.13 10.35
CA CYS A 121 -2.73 -18.30 11.46
C CYS A 121 -4.11 -18.75 11.96
N SER A 122 -4.34 -20.07 12.04
CA SER A 122 -5.62 -20.67 12.44
C SER A 122 -6.16 -20.16 13.78
N PHE A 123 -5.30 -19.72 14.70
CA PHE A 123 -5.71 -19.11 15.97
C PHE A 123 -6.57 -17.83 15.79
N LEU A 124 -6.49 -17.15 14.65
CA LEU A 124 -7.34 -15.98 14.35
C LEU A 124 -8.82 -16.34 14.26
N THR A 125 -9.15 -17.61 14.00
CA THR A 125 -10.54 -18.09 14.01
C THR A 125 -11.21 -17.93 15.37
N LEU A 126 -10.43 -17.93 16.46
CA LEU A 126 -10.90 -17.68 17.83
C LEU A 126 -11.41 -16.25 18.02
N TYR A 127 -10.99 -15.34 17.15
CA TYR A 127 -11.39 -13.93 17.15
C TYR A 127 -12.40 -13.62 16.04
N SER A 128 -12.79 -14.58 15.20
CA SER A 128 -13.54 -14.36 13.96
C SER A 128 -14.76 -13.45 14.11
N LYS A 129 -15.53 -13.60 15.19
CA LYS A 129 -16.71 -12.75 15.50
C LYS A 129 -16.39 -11.28 15.77
N THR A 130 -15.16 -10.98 16.19
CA THR A 130 -14.70 -9.64 16.57
C THR A 130 -13.86 -9.01 15.46
N ILE A 131 -13.06 -9.82 14.73
CA ILE A 131 -12.09 -9.30 13.76
C ILE A 131 -12.52 -9.41 12.30
N CYS A 132 -13.52 -10.23 11.96
CA CYS A 132 -13.94 -10.37 10.56
C CYS A 132 -14.98 -9.31 10.19
N ALA A 133 -14.89 -8.78 8.97
CA ALA A 133 -15.95 -7.98 8.38
C ALA A 133 -17.20 -8.85 8.20
N VAL A 134 -18.37 -8.29 8.51
CA VAL A 134 -19.64 -9.00 8.37
C VAL A 134 -20.00 -9.02 6.89
N GLY A 135 -19.88 -10.19 6.24
CA GLY A 135 -20.46 -10.38 4.92
C GLY A 135 -21.98 -10.21 5.01
N GLY A 136 -22.58 -9.49 4.06
CA GLY A 136 -24.02 -9.29 4.00
C GLY A 136 -24.76 -10.61 4.20
N GLN A 137 -25.67 -10.65 5.18
CA GLN A 137 -26.54 -11.81 5.38
C GLN A 137 -27.34 -12.07 4.08
N PRO A 138 -27.55 -13.33 3.67
CA PRO A 138 -28.60 -13.63 2.72
C PRO A 138 -29.92 -13.25 3.38
N VAL A 139 -30.57 -12.21 2.85
CA VAL A 139 -31.95 -11.88 3.24
C VAL A 139 -32.78 -13.14 3.01
N ALA A 140 -33.40 -13.65 4.08
CA ALA A 140 -34.26 -14.82 4.00
C ALA A 140 -35.34 -14.62 2.92
N PRO A 141 -35.68 -15.65 2.12
CA PRO A 141 -36.66 -15.50 1.06
C PRO A 141 -38.03 -15.25 1.69
N VAL A 142 -38.54 -14.02 1.58
CA VAL A 142 -39.94 -13.72 1.82
C VAL A 142 -40.73 -14.37 0.70
N THR A 143 -41.35 -15.51 1.01
CA THR A 143 -42.30 -16.19 0.15
C THR A 143 -43.47 -15.27 -0.13
N THR A 144 -43.66 -14.98 -1.42
CA THR A 144 -44.81 -14.27 -1.97
C THR A 144 -46.13 -15.02 -1.72
N SER A 145 -47.17 -14.29 -1.32
CA SER A 145 -48.55 -14.66 -1.66
C SER A 145 -49.32 -13.41 -2.11
N LYS A 146 -49.87 -13.55 -3.31
CA LYS A 146 -50.53 -12.58 -4.19
C LYS A 146 -52.01 -12.46 -3.78
N ASP A 147 -52.58 -11.26 -3.74
CA ASP A 147 -53.90 -11.03 -4.37
C ASP A 147 -54.26 -9.54 -4.61
N LYS A 148 -55.08 -9.35 -5.66
CA LYS A 148 -55.58 -8.13 -6.36
C LYS A 148 -56.36 -7.14 -5.45
N SER A 149 -56.62 -5.86 -5.74
CA SER A 149 -57.19 -5.23 -6.97
C SER A 149 -57.32 -3.67 -6.87
N VAL A 150 -57.28 -2.95 -8.02
CA VAL A 150 -58.11 -1.75 -8.42
C VAL A 150 -57.78 -0.37 -7.74
N VAL A 151 -57.73 0.84 -8.34
CA VAL A 151 -57.89 1.49 -9.69
C VAL A 151 -57.51 3.01 -9.56
N GLU A 152 -57.02 3.66 -10.65
CA GLU A 152 -57.01 5.12 -11.07
C GLU A 152 -56.49 6.23 -10.11
N ASP A 153 -55.99 7.44 -10.49
CA ASP A 153 -55.52 8.10 -11.72
C ASP A 153 -54.83 9.45 -11.33
N ILE A 154 -53.83 9.88 -12.12
CA ILE A 154 -53.41 11.27 -12.51
C ILE A 154 -52.66 12.22 -11.51
N PRO A 155 -51.67 13.03 -12.00
CA PRO A 155 -50.62 13.78 -11.26
C PRO A 155 -50.83 15.33 -11.35
N PRO A 156 -49.80 16.20 -11.52
CA PRO A 156 -48.66 16.63 -10.69
C PRO A 156 -48.73 18.16 -10.35
N ILE A 157 -47.87 18.70 -9.46
CA ILE A 157 -47.51 20.15 -9.48
C ILE A 157 -46.02 20.35 -9.18
N ASP A 158 -45.44 21.19 -10.04
CA ASP A 158 -44.08 21.68 -10.23
C ASP A 158 -43.73 22.89 -9.32
N ASP A 159 -42.57 23.49 -9.59
CA ASP A 159 -41.98 24.75 -9.14
C ASP A 159 -41.07 24.63 -7.90
N GLY A 160 -39.79 24.98 -7.94
CA GLY A 160 -39.00 25.75 -8.90
C GLY A 160 -37.87 26.42 -8.12
N ALA A 161 -36.62 26.14 -8.45
CA ALA A 161 -35.63 27.08 -9.00
C ALA A 161 -34.99 28.12 -8.05
N GLY A 162 -33.65 28.20 -8.11
CA GLY A 162 -32.87 29.41 -7.74
C GLY A 162 -31.62 29.13 -6.88
N LYS A 163 -30.48 28.72 -7.43
CA LYS A 163 -29.33 29.55 -7.93
C LYS A 163 -28.54 30.36 -6.85
N LEU A 164 -27.23 30.05 -6.76
CA LEU A 164 -26.06 30.99 -6.87
C LEU A 164 -25.81 31.98 -5.68
N GLU A 165 -24.61 32.33 -5.16
CA GLU A 165 -23.17 32.18 -5.48
C GLU A 165 -22.27 32.51 -4.27
N ASN A 166 -21.00 32.09 -4.36
CA ASN A 166 -19.76 32.82 -4.02
C ASN A 166 -19.54 33.46 -2.62
N GLY A 167 -18.57 32.89 -1.90
CA GLY A 167 -17.22 33.48 -1.84
C GLY A 167 -16.79 34.27 -0.60
N VAL A 168 -15.47 34.20 -0.35
CA VAL A 168 -14.58 35.18 0.33
C VAL A 168 -14.10 34.82 1.76
N TYR A 169 -12.80 34.52 1.81
CA TYR A 169 -11.90 34.56 2.97
C TYR A 169 -11.70 35.99 3.49
N PRO A 170 -11.23 36.14 4.74
CA PRO A 170 -10.00 36.92 4.91
C PRO A 170 -8.97 36.30 5.85
N ASP A 171 -7.74 36.77 5.59
CA ASP A 171 -6.42 36.43 6.11
C ASP A 171 -6.02 37.23 7.38
N SER A 172 -4.86 36.83 7.94
CA SER A 172 -3.93 37.54 8.84
C SER A 172 -4.21 37.42 10.35
N SER A 173 -3.28 36.98 11.20
CA SER A 173 -2.07 37.74 11.55
C SER A 173 -1.04 36.93 12.36
N GLN A 174 0.23 37.31 12.17
CA GLN A 174 1.51 36.79 12.73
C GLN A 174 1.70 36.88 14.26
N LYS A 175 2.65 36.09 14.80
CA LYS A 175 3.72 36.58 15.69
C LYS A 175 4.88 35.58 15.86
N ASP A 176 6.10 36.12 15.74
CA ASP A 176 7.42 35.47 15.85
C ASP A 176 7.95 35.30 17.28
N ASN A 177 8.88 34.33 17.46
CA ASN A 177 10.20 34.36 18.17
C ASN A 177 10.57 32.94 18.66
N VAL A 178 11.57 32.24 18.11
CA VAL A 178 13.05 32.32 18.20
C VAL A 178 13.67 31.75 19.49
N GLY A 179 14.55 30.75 19.32
CA GLY A 179 15.66 30.34 20.20
C GLY A 179 15.58 28.90 20.71
N ALA A 180 16.60 28.03 20.77
CA ALA A 180 17.95 27.91 20.22
C ALA A 180 18.51 26.55 20.75
N ILE A 181 19.01 25.70 19.83
CA ILE A 181 20.19 24.81 19.87
C ILE A 181 20.59 24.08 21.19
N SER A 182 20.73 22.75 21.15
CA SER A 182 22.00 22.05 21.43
C SER A 182 21.97 20.52 21.26
N ASP A 183 22.85 20.05 20.38
CA ASP A 183 23.38 18.69 20.29
C ASP A 183 24.22 18.30 21.53
N VAL A 184 24.09 17.07 22.03
CA VAL A 184 25.24 16.26 22.50
C VAL A 184 24.99 14.77 22.26
N LYS A 185 25.96 14.16 21.59
CA LYS A 185 26.14 12.74 21.27
C LYS A 185 27.03 12.11 22.35
N LYS A 186 26.71 10.93 22.91
CA LYS A 186 27.76 10.04 23.46
C LYS A 186 27.34 8.56 23.53
N PHE A 187 28.11 7.75 22.79
CA PHE A 187 28.28 6.30 22.88
C PHE A 187 28.92 5.88 24.22
N VAL A 188 28.69 4.64 24.69
CA VAL A 188 29.71 3.61 24.97
C VAL A 188 29.09 2.35 25.63
N ILE A 189 29.67 1.22 25.23
CA ILE A 189 29.46 -0.22 25.49
C ILE A 189 29.97 -0.64 26.90
N GLY A 190 29.46 -1.75 27.47
CA GLY A 190 30.18 -2.52 28.50
C GLY A 190 29.36 -3.59 29.22
N GLU A 191 29.89 -4.81 29.28
CA GLU A 191 29.21 -6.08 29.59
C GLU A 191 29.25 -6.53 31.07
N SER A 192 28.34 -7.46 31.41
CA SER A 192 28.49 -8.67 32.25
C SER A 192 28.41 -8.67 33.80
N SER A 193 27.47 -9.52 34.28
CA SER A 193 27.56 -10.56 35.33
C SER A 193 27.23 -10.32 36.84
N GLN A 194 26.20 -11.08 37.26
CA GLN A 194 25.97 -11.89 38.48
C GLN A 194 25.50 -11.29 39.83
N ASN A 195 24.30 -11.78 40.22
CA ASN A 195 23.66 -12.07 41.53
C ASN A 195 24.09 -11.35 42.83
N ASP A 196 23.09 -10.81 43.54
CA ASP A 196 22.59 -11.40 44.80
C ASP A 196 21.25 -10.77 45.21
N GLY A 197 20.35 -11.59 45.76
CA GLY A 197 18.98 -11.20 46.09
C GLY A 197 18.84 -10.54 47.46
N ILE A 198 17.85 -9.65 47.59
CA ILE A 198 17.05 -9.40 48.80
C ILE A 198 15.70 -8.80 48.36
N SER A 199 14.63 -9.38 48.90
CA SER A 199 13.23 -9.02 48.68
C SER A 199 12.85 -7.66 49.28
N SER A 200 12.18 -6.82 48.50
CA SER A 200 11.03 -6.01 48.95
C SER A 200 10.34 -5.35 47.74
N SER A 201 9.03 -5.60 47.61
CA SER A 201 8.10 -4.94 46.68
C SER A 201 6.99 -4.25 47.52
N PRO A 202 6.07 -3.43 46.98
CA PRO A 202 5.86 -3.02 45.58
C PRO A 202 5.62 -1.50 45.36
N GLY A 203 5.74 -1.03 44.12
CA GLY A 203 5.34 0.32 43.72
C GLY A 203 5.05 0.46 42.23
N SER A 204 3.82 0.11 41.83
CA SER A 204 3.07 0.58 40.65
C SER A 204 3.69 0.38 39.25
N MET A 205 3.47 -0.81 38.68
CA MET A 205 3.48 -1.03 37.23
C MET A 205 2.05 -1.33 36.79
N ALA A 206 1.60 -0.68 35.71
CA ALA A 206 0.27 -0.82 35.15
C ALA A 206 -0.06 -2.30 34.87
N SER A 207 -1.14 -2.78 35.47
CA SER A 207 -1.59 -4.17 35.39
C SER A 207 -1.99 -4.52 33.96
N THR A 208 -1.28 -5.48 33.36
CA THR A 208 -1.76 -6.23 32.19
C THR A 208 -3.08 -6.92 32.56
N PRO A 209 -4.10 -6.99 31.70
CA PRO A 209 -5.34 -7.70 32.02
C PRO A 209 -5.03 -9.17 32.33
N ALA A 210 -5.39 -9.63 33.53
CA ALA A 210 -5.02 -10.96 34.04
C ALA A 210 -5.75 -12.13 33.33
N THR A 211 -6.75 -11.84 32.51
CA THR A 211 -7.60 -12.85 31.85
C THR A 211 -7.41 -12.82 30.34
N CYS A 212 -7.00 -13.95 29.77
CA CYS A 212 -6.84 -14.11 28.33
C CYS A 212 -8.21 -14.10 27.63
N ILE A 213 -8.38 -13.25 26.61
CA ILE A 213 -9.62 -13.13 25.81
C ILE A 213 -9.92 -14.44 25.08
N VAL A 214 -8.89 -15.15 24.65
CA VAL A 214 -9.03 -16.41 23.93
C VAL A 214 -9.64 -17.48 24.82
N GLY A 215 -9.33 -17.51 26.12
CA GLY A 215 -9.92 -18.43 27.09
C GLY A 215 -9.67 -19.94 26.84
N VAL A 216 -9.03 -20.32 25.73
CA VAL A 216 -8.76 -21.70 25.31
C VAL A 216 -7.27 -21.93 25.05
N ASP A 217 -6.86 -23.19 25.17
CA ASP A 217 -5.55 -23.64 24.70
C ASP A 217 -5.52 -23.58 23.15
N TRP A 218 -4.61 -22.77 22.61
CA TRP A 218 -4.46 -22.59 21.15
C TRP A 218 -4.04 -23.89 20.46
N MET A 219 -3.42 -24.84 21.18
CA MET A 219 -3.13 -26.18 20.64
C MET A 219 -4.42 -26.96 20.34
N ALA A 220 -5.47 -26.77 21.13
CA ALA A 220 -6.79 -27.36 20.90
C ALA A 220 -7.60 -26.63 19.81
N ALA A 221 -7.24 -25.39 19.47
CA ALA A 221 -7.85 -24.62 18.39
C ALA A 221 -7.32 -25.01 16.99
N SER A 222 -6.33 -25.90 16.91
CA SER A 222 -5.84 -26.49 15.65
C SER A 222 -6.80 -27.53 15.04
N VAL A 223 -8.03 -27.62 15.55
CA VAL A 223 -9.08 -28.45 14.94
C VAL A 223 -9.42 -27.85 13.58
N ASP A 224 -9.38 -28.71 12.57
CA ASP A 224 -9.54 -28.45 11.14
C ASP A 224 -10.94 -27.88 10.79
N LEU A 225 -11.26 -26.68 11.30
CA LEU A 225 -12.28 -25.81 10.74
C LEU A 225 -11.69 -25.32 9.42
N GLY A 226 -11.97 -26.06 8.35
CA GLY A 226 -11.35 -25.89 7.03
C GLY A 226 -11.00 -24.44 6.71
N SER A 227 -9.73 -24.22 6.35
CA SER A 227 -9.19 -22.89 6.08
C SER A 227 -10.04 -22.14 5.04
N LYS A 228 -10.47 -20.94 5.43
CA LYS A 228 -11.19 -19.99 4.58
C LYS A 228 -10.40 -18.68 4.48
N PRO A 229 -10.52 -17.93 3.38
CA PRO A 229 -10.03 -16.56 3.36
C PRO A 229 -10.68 -15.75 4.50
N LEU A 230 -9.94 -14.80 5.08
CA LEU A 230 -10.44 -13.90 6.12
C LEU A 230 -10.39 -12.47 5.62
N PHE A 231 -11.51 -11.77 5.74
CA PHE A 231 -11.61 -10.33 5.52
C PHE A 231 -11.70 -9.66 6.89
N LEU A 232 -10.67 -8.91 7.26
CA LEU A 232 -10.50 -8.38 8.60
C LEU A 232 -11.05 -6.95 8.67
N SER A 233 -11.89 -6.67 9.66
CA SER A 233 -12.50 -5.37 9.86
C SER A 233 -11.47 -4.31 10.27
N LYS A 234 -11.88 -3.04 10.22
CA LYS A 234 -11.02 -1.92 10.67
C LYS A 234 -10.61 -2.10 12.13
N ASN A 235 -9.34 -1.81 12.43
CA ASN A 235 -8.73 -1.93 13.76
C ASN A 235 -8.74 -3.34 14.34
N TRP A 236 -8.80 -4.38 13.51
CA TRP A 236 -8.83 -5.79 13.97
C TRP A 236 -7.62 -6.16 14.84
N ARG A 237 -6.46 -5.53 14.61
CA ARG A 237 -5.23 -5.74 15.39
C ARG A 237 -5.43 -5.41 16.87
N GLY A 238 -6.19 -4.35 17.18
CA GLY A 238 -6.50 -3.95 18.54
C GLY A 238 -7.41 -4.92 19.31
N ALA A 239 -8.09 -5.82 18.60
CA ALA A 239 -8.90 -6.87 19.23
C ALA A 239 -8.10 -8.12 19.63
N LEU A 240 -6.83 -8.22 19.22
CA LEU A 240 -5.97 -9.36 19.56
C LEU A 240 -5.55 -9.31 21.03
N CYS A 241 -5.52 -10.48 21.68
CA CYS A 241 -5.14 -10.56 23.07
C CYS A 241 -3.64 -10.35 23.27
N ILE A 242 -3.28 -9.40 24.13
CA ILE A 242 -1.89 -9.06 24.48
C ILE A 242 -1.43 -9.63 25.84
N CYS A 243 -2.09 -10.69 26.34
CA CYS A 243 -1.63 -11.35 27.56
C CYS A 243 -0.30 -12.09 27.31
N GLY A 244 0.49 -12.34 28.36
CA GLY A 244 1.81 -12.98 28.23
C GLY A 244 1.81 -14.28 27.41
N LYS A 245 0.82 -15.15 27.63
CA LYS A 245 0.66 -16.41 26.88
C LYS A 245 0.44 -16.18 25.38
N CYS A 246 -0.36 -15.18 25.01
CA CYS A 246 -0.61 -14.85 23.60
C CYS A 246 0.62 -14.19 22.96
N LEU A 247 1.32 -13.31 23.68
CA LEU A 247 2.56 -12.72 23.22
C LEU A 247 3.64 -13.77 22.93
N ASP A 248 3.77 -14.77 23.80
CA ASP A 248 4.71 -15.88 23.60
C ASP A 248 4.33 -16.73 22.39
N MET A 249 3.03 -17.03 22.21
CA MET A 249 2.51 -17.73 21.03
C MET A 249 2.81 -16.96 19.73
N TYR A 250 2.59 -15.64 19.69
CA TYR A 250 2.89 -14.85 18.50
C TYR A 250 4.37 -14.87 18.15
N LYS A 251 5.26 -14.83 19.15
CA LYS A 251 6.71 -14.93 18.95
C LYS A 251 7.10 -16.31 18.44
N GLU A 252 6.59 -17.38 19.05
CA GLU A 252 6.88 -18.76 18.66
C GLU A 252 6.49 -19.01 17.19
N LYS A 253 5.35 -18.47 16.76
CA LYS A 253 4.89 -18.57 15.37
C LYS A 253 5.47 -17.52 14.41
N GLN A 254 6.39 -16.66 14.86
CA GLN A 254 6.97 -15.57 14.04
C GLN A 254 5.92 -14.62 13.46
N MET A 255 4.88 -14.30 14.23
CA MET A 255 3.73 -13.46 13.85
C MET A 255 3.52 -12.28 14.81
N SER A 256 4.58 -11.83 15.48
CA SER A 256 4.51 -10.66 16.37
C SER A 256 4.10 -9.37 15.65
N ASN A 257 4.34 -9.29 14.35
CA ASN A 257 3.97 -8.16 13.51
C ASN A 257 2.44 -7.98 13.35
N LEU A 258 1.62 -8.99 13.65
CA LEU A 258 0.16 -8.84 13.64
C LEU A 258 -0.35 -7.87 14.71
N LEU A 259 0.44 -7.62 15.75
CA LEU A 259 0.10 -6.68 16.82
C LEU A 259 0.51 -5.25 16.50
N ASP A 260 1.32 -5.04 15.46
CA ASP A 260 1.80 -3.72 15.08
C ASP A 260 0.81 -3.07 14.12
N GLU A 261 0.15 -2.00 14.59
CA GLU A 261 -0.79 -1.20 13.79
C GLU A 261 -0.09 -0.54 12.59
N GLU A 262 1.20 -0.23 12.73
CA GLU A 262 2.02 0.36 11.67
C GLU A 262 2.48 -0.68 10.64
N ASP A 263 2.30 -1.98 10.91
CA ASP A 263 2.58 -3.09 9.98
C ASP A 263 1.39 -3.44 9.06
N SER A 264 0.45 -2.50 8.90
CA SER A 264 -0.62 -2.59 7.89
C SER A 264 -0.13 -2.11 6.52
N ILE A 265 -0.70 -2.68 5.44
CA ILE A 265 -0.39 -2.24 4.07
C ILE A 265 -0.79 -0.76 3.90
N ALA A 266 -1.95 -0.38 4.43
CA ALA A 266 -2.47 0.98 4.38
C ALA A 266 -1.51 2.01 5.02
N GLU A 267 -0.92 1.70 6.17
CA GLU A 267 0.00 2.62 6.83
C GLU A 267 1.35 2.72 6.08
N TYR A 268 1.82 1.62 5.49
CA TYR A 268 2.99 1.67 4.58
C TYR A 268 2.73 2.54 3.34
N GLU A 269 1.52 2.54 2.81
CA GLU A 269 1.12 3.38 1.68
C GLU A 269 1.01 4.85 2.05
N LYS A 270 0.38 5.13 3.19
CA LYS A 270 0.28 6.48 3.77
C LYS A 270 1.67 7.05 4.06
N ASN A 271 2.53 6.31 4.73
CA ASN A 271 3.91 6.70 5.00
C ASN A 271 4.71 6.93 3.71
N ALA A 272 4.52 6.09 2.69
CA ALA A 272 5.17 6.28 1.40
C ALA A 272 4.66 7.52 0.66
N LYS A 273 3.37 7.83 0.76
CA LYS A 273 2.76 9.04 0.20
C LYS A 273 3.30 10.28 0.88
N GLN A 274 3.26 10.33 2.22
CA GLN A 274 3.81 11.43 3.01
C GLN A 274 5.28 11.69 2.69
N LYS A 275 6.14 10.66 2.65
CA LYS A 275 7.56 10.80 2.30
C LYS A 275 7.79 11.36 0.89
N ARG A 276 6.86 11.15 -0.06
CA ARG A 276 6.95 11.77 -1.40
C ARG A 276 6.57 13.24 -1.33
N GLU A 277 5.50 13.57 -0.61
CA GLU A 277 5.02 14.93 -0.42
C GLU A 277 6.05 15.79 0.32
N GLU A 278 6.71 15.28 1.37
CA GLU A 278 7.77 15.99 2.08
C GLU A 278 9.01 16.27 1.21
N LYS A 279 9.29 15.40 0.23
CA LYS A 279 10.43 15.56 -0.70
C LYS A 279 10.11 16.50 -1.86
N LEU A 280 8.84 16.76 -2.16
CA LEU A 280 8.44 17.65 -3.25
C LEU A 280 8.97 19.07 -3.08
N PRO A 281 8.72 19.78 -1.95
CA PRO A 281 9.19 21.15 -1.76
C PRO A 281 10.72 21.26 -1.80
N ARG A 282 11.43 20.27 -1.26
CA ARG A 282 12.90 20.24 -1.32
C ARG A 282 13.40 20.11 -2.76
N ARG A 283 12.73 19.31 -3.59
CA ARG A 283 13.08 19.11 -4.99
C ARG A 283 12.74 20.35 -5.83
N GLU A 284 11.57 20.92 -5.64
CA GLU A 284 11.12 22.14 -6.31
C GLU A 284 12.00 23.34 -5.93
N GLY A 285 12.31 23.51 -4.65
CA GLY A 285 13.23 24.55 -4.18
C GLY A 285 14.64 24.38 -4.75
N ALA A 286 15.16 23.15 -4.84
CA ALA A 286 16.46 22.90 -5.47
C ALA A 286 16.46 23.20 -6.98
N GLN A 287 15.37 22.86 -7.70
CA GLN A 287 15.21 23.20 -9.11
C GLN A 287 15.09 24.71 -9.33
N LEU A 288 14.32 25.40 -8.50
CA LEU A 288 14.15 26.85 -8.57
C LEU A 288 15.47 27.58 -8.26
N ASN A 289 16.22 27.12 -7.25
CA ASN A 289 17.54 27.66 -6.92
C ASN A 289 18.54 27.45 -8.06
N PHE A 290 18.57 26.26 -8.66
CA PHE A 290 19.39 25.99 -9.85
C PHE A 290 19.02 26.94 -10.98
N PHE A 291 17.74 27.07 -11.30
CA PHE A 291 17.27 27.93 -12.37
C PHE A 291 17.62 29.40 -12.10
N ASN A 292 17.47 29.88 -10.87
CA ASN A 292 17.77 31.27 -10.50
C ASN A 292 19.27 31.62 -10.63
N ASN A 293 20.16 30.67 -10.38
CA ASN A 293 21.61 30.86 -10.47
C ASN A 293 22.16 30.96 -11.90
N LEU A 294 21.34 30.65 -12.91
CA LEU A 294 21.72 30.76 -14.31
C LEU A 294 21.65 32.20 -14.82
N GLY A 295 22.53 32.54 -15.76
CA GLY A 295 22.48 33.78 -16.50
C GLY A 295 21.22 33.89 -17.36
N HIS A 296 20.86 35.11 -17.78
CA HIS A 296 19.65 35.33 -18.59
C HIS A 296 19.66 34.51 -19.90
N ILE A 297 20.81 34.42 -20.57
CA ILE A 297 20.96 33.67 -21.82
C ILE A 297 20.71 32.17 -21.57
N GLU A 298 21.37 31.58 -20.58
CA GLU A 298 21.21 30.16 -20.20
C GLU A 298 19.76 29.84 -19.81
N LYS A 299 19.10 30.73 -19.06
CA LYS A 299 17.67 30.59 -18.72
C LYS A 299 16.80 30.52 -19.97
N MET A 300 17.02 31.43 -20.94
CA MET A 300 16.26 31.46 -22.18
C MET A 300 16.51 30.22 -23.04
N GLU A 301 17.76 29.75 -23.13
CA GLU A 301 18.08 28.51 -23.85
C GLU A 301 17.40 27.28 -23.24
N ILE A 302 17.35 27.19 -21.91
CA ILE A 302 16.65 26.11 -21.22
C ILE A 302 15.14 26.20 -21.45
N LEU A 303 14.54 27.37 -21.31
CA LEU A 303 13.10 27.56 -21.53
C LEU A 303 12.69 27.21 -22.95
N ASN A 304 13.43 27.70 -23.96
CA ASN A 304 13.21 27.37 -25.35
C ASN A 304 13.41 25.87 -25.60
N GLY A 305 14.45 25.26 -25.02
CA GLY A 305 14.69 23.83 -25.12
C GLY A 305 13.57 22.99 -24.51
N ILE A 306 12.98 23.42 -23.39
CA ILE A 306 11.82 22.77 -22.77
C ILE A 306 10.59 22.92 -23.67
N ALA A 307 10.36 24.10 -24.24
CA ALA A 307 9.25 24.36 -25.16
C ALA A 307 9.34 23.47 -26.41
N ASP A 308 10.51 23.43 -27.06
CA ASP A 308 10.79 22.60 -28.23
C ASP A 308 10.59 21.11 -27.91
N PHE A 309 11.15 20.65 -26.78
CA PHE A 309 10.97 19.27 -26.33
C PHE A 309 9.50 18.95 -26.08
N THR A 310 8.76 19.85 -25.43
CA THR A 310 7.34 19.66 -25.11
C THR A 310 6.50 19.59 -26.38
N GLU A 311 6.79 20.42 -27.38
CA GLU A 311 6.13 20.38 -28.68
C GLU A 311 6.38 19.06 -29.42
N GLU A 312 7.65 18.66 -29.56
CA GLU A 312 8.01 17.41 -30.23
C GLU A 312 7.44 16.19 -29.50
N PHE A 313 7.49 16.18 -28.16
CA PHE A 313 6.96 15.10 -27.35
C PHE A 313 5.43 15.03 -27.44
N ARG A 314 4.74 16.18 -27.44
CA ARG A 314 3.28 16.23 -27.65
C ARG A 314 2.91 15.74 -29.06
N SER A 315 3.67 16.11 -30.09
CA SER A 315 3.48 15.61 -31.45
C SER A 315 3.69 14.10 -31.54
N PHE A 316 4.72 13.59 -30.89
CA PHE A 316 4.99 12.17 -30.80
C PHE A 316 3.87 11.39 -30.12
N LEU A 317 3.23 11.96 -29.08
CA LEU A 317 2.10 11.34 -28.38
C LEU A 317 0.76 11.52 -29.11
N GLY A 318 0.53 12.68 -29.74
CA GLY A 318 -0.76 13.03 -30.36
C GLY A 318 -0.98 12.47 -31.78
N SER A 319 0.05 11.88 -32.38
CA SER A 319 0.02 11.41 -33.77
C SER A 319 -0.52 9.98 -33.97
N VAL A 320 -1.22 9.37 -33.00
CA VAL A 320 -1.33 7.90 -32.99
C VAL A 320 -2.72 7.33 -32.72
N ASP A 321 -3.12 6.48 -33.66
CA ASP A 321 -4.11 5.42 -33.55
C ASP A 321 -3.72 4.43 -32.42
N PRO A 322 -4.58 4.16 -31.42
CA PRO A 322 -4.27 3.37 -30.21
C PRO A 322 -3.63 1.99 -30.44
N SER A 323 -3.68 1.48 -31.66
CA SER A 323 -3.18 0.18 -32.08
C SER A 323 -1.68 0.13 -32.45
N THR A 324 -0.98 1.27 -32.55
CA THR A 324 0.41 1.30 -33.05
C THR A 324 1.44 1.32 -31.91
N ALA A 325 2.23 0.25 -31.79
CA ALA A 325 3.34 0.19 -30.84
C ALA A 325 4.50 1.13 -31.23
N LYS A 326 4.98 1.95 -30.29
CA LYS A 326 6.14 2.83 -30.50
C LYS A 326 7.44 2.04 -30.52
N THR A 327 8.29 2.34 -31.49
CA THR A 327 9.61 1.72 -31.69
C THR A 327 10.74 2.60 -31.17
N GLU A 328 11.93 2.03 -31.01
CA GLU A 328 13.16 2.77 -30.70
C GLU A 328 13.50 3.82 -31.78
N ALA A 329 13.18 3.54 -33.04
CA ALA A 329 13.38 4.48 -34.15
C ALA A 329 12.52 5.74 -33.98
N ASP A 330 11.28 5.59 -33.52
CA ASP A 330 10.37 6.72 -33.30
C ASP A 330 10.88 7.64 -32.19
N VAL A 331 11.48 7.06 -31.14
CA VAL A 331 12.11 7.84 -30.05
C VAL A 331 13.36 8.57 -30.56
N ASN A 332 14.19 7.89 -31.37
CA ASN A 332 15.37 8.51 -31.97
C ASN A 332 15.02 9.66 -32.92
N GLN A 333 13.87 9.57 -33.62
CA GLN A 333 13.38 10.63 -34.49
C GLN A 333 13.10 11.93 -33.73
N ILE A 334 12.55 11.87 -32.51
CA ILE A 334 12.34 13.05 -31.65
C ILE A 334 13.68 13.76 -31.41
N PHE A 335 14.71 13.01 -31.05
CA PHE A 335 16.03 13.58 -30.77
C PHE A 335 16.68 14.19 -32.01
N GLU A 336 16.52 13.58 -33.19
CA GLU A 336 17.00 14.15 -34.45
C GLU A 336 16.23 15.42 -34.84
N ASN A 337 14.91 15.47 -34.64
CA ASN A 337 14.12 16.68 -34.86
C ASN A 337 14.59 17.84 -33.97
N LEU A 338 14.83 17.58 -32.68
CA LEU A 338 15.33 18.57 -31.73
C LEU A 338 16.73 19.07 -32.09
N LYS A 339 17.63 18.17 -32.53
CA LYS A 339 18.96 18.56 -33.04
C LYS A 339 18.85 19.46 -34.27
N ASN A 340 17.92 19.15 -35.18
CA ASN A 340 17.71 19.94 -36.39
C ASN A 340 17.10 21.31 -36.09
N LYS A 341 16.19 21.43 -35.12
CA LYS A 341 15.66 22.72 -34.65
C LYS A 341 16.76 23.61 -34.08
N ARG A 342 17.65 23.06 -33.24
CA ARG A 342 18.81 23.81 -32.69
C ARG A 342 19.83 24.27 -33.72
N ARG A 343 19.90 23.65 -34.90
CA ARG A 343 20.82 24.04 -35.99
C ARG A 343 20.28 25.16 -36.89
N ARG A 344 19.00 25.50 -36.76
CA ARG A 344 18.31 26.51 -37.57
C ARG A 344 18.16 27.86 -36.86
N VAL A 345 18.50 27.91 -35.57
CA VAL A 345 18.66 29.11 -34.74
C VAL A 345 20.16 29.41 -34.68
#